data_AF-A0A348WD04-F1
#
_entry.id   AF-A0A348WD04-F1
#
_cell.length_a   1.000
_cell.length_b   1.000
_cell.length_c   1.000
_cell.angle_alpha   90.00
_cell.angle_beta   90.00
_cell.angle_gamma   90.00
#
_symmetry.space_group_name_H-M   'P 1'
#
loop_
_entity.id
_entity.type
_entity.pdbx_description
1 polymer ?
#
loop_
_entity_poly.entity_id
_entity_poly.type
_entity_poly.pdbx_seq_one_letter_code
_entity_poly.pdbx_strand_id
1 'polypeptide(L)'
;IAMLDVDAAPPWAGGGAAHAIPAVLDAVRAHKTTLIFHNTRAQAEIFFHNLWLANEDALPIGIHHGSLDRALRERVEAAMQEGALRAVVCTGSLDLGLDWGNVDLVIQIGAPKNVKRLVQRIGRANHRYNAP
;
A
#
# COMPACT_ATOMS: atom_id res chain seq x y z
N ILE A 1 14.85 5.46 0.04
CA ILE A 1 13.75 5.96 0.91
C ILE A 1 13.71 7.46 0.71
N ALA A 2 12.61 7.98 0.17
CA ALA A 2 12.40 9.41 -0.05
C ALA A 2 11.00 9.80 0.45
N MET A 3 10.76 11.07 0.71
CA MET A 3 9.41 11.57 0.96
C MET A 3 8.68 11.71 -0.38
N LEU A 4 7.41 11.31 -0.41
CA LEU A 4 6.53 11.57 -1.55
C LEU A 4 6.26 13.07 -1.61
N ASP A 5 6.43 13.68 -2.79
CA ASP A 5 6.13 15.09 -2.99
C ASP A 5 4.60 15.28 -2.97
N VAL A 6 4.13 16.23 -2.16
CA VAL A 6 2.71 16.51 -1.96
C VAL A 6 2.50 18.01 -2.01
N ASP A 7 1.56 18.45 -2.87
CA ASP A 7 1.29 19.88 -3.07
C ASP A 7 0.68 20.56 -1.83
N ALA A 8 0.11 19.77 -0.91
CA ALA A 8 -0.55 20.25 0.29
C ALA A 8 0.19 19.78 1.56
N ALA A 9 0.44 20.72 2.47
CA ALA A 9 1.09 20.43 3.74
C ALA A 9 0.23 19.52 4.64
N PRO A 10 0.90 18.67 5.43
CA PRO A 10 0.47 18.14 6.71
C PRO A 10 -0.75 18.76 7.39
N PRO A 11 -1.99 18.23 7.40
CA PRO A 11 -2.92 18.72 8.40
C PRO A 11 -2.36 18.39 9.79
N TRP A 12 -2.37 19.36 10.70
CA TRP A 12 -1.79 19.22 12.04
C TRP A 12 -2.41 18.06 12.86
N ALA A 13 -3.64 17.64 12.53
CA ALA A 13 -4.25 16.40 13.00
C ALA A 13 -5.40 15.94 12.09
N GLY A 14 -5.82 14.68 12.25
CA GLY A 14 -7.20 14.25 11.92
C GLY A 14 -7.55 13.95 10.46
N GLY A 15 -6.66 14.16 9.49
CA GLY A 15 -7.02 14.04 8.07
C GLY A 15 -6.90 12.65 7.43
N GLY A 16 -6.48 11.60 8.16
CA GLY A 16 -6.32 10.25 7.60
C GLY A 16 -5.39 10.18 6.36
N ALA A 17 -4.47 11.13 6.22
CA ALA A 17 -3.63 11.35 5.03
C ALA A 17 -4.38 11.65 3.72
N ALA A 18 -5.62 12.16 3.77
CA ALA A 18 -6.40 12.49 2.58
C ALA A 18 -5.70 13.48 1.62
N HIS A 19 -4.93 14.43 2.15
CA HIS A 19 -4.13 15.38 1.36
C HIS A 19 -3.12 14.70 0.41
N ALA A 20 -2.68 13.47 0.74
CA ALA A 20 -1.69 12.74 -0.04
C ALA A 20 -2.31 11.84 -1.13
N ILE A 21 -3.64 11.74 -1.20
CA ILE A 21 -4.34 10.84 -2.13
C ILE A 21 -3.96 11.09 -3.60
N PRO A 22 -3.95 12.33 -4.12
CA PRO A 22 -3.58 12.58 -5.51
C PRO A 22 -2.17 12.07 -5.84
N ALA A 23 -1.18 12.43 -5.01
CA ALA A 23 0.19 12.00 -5.17
C ALA A 23 0.36 10.47 -5.05
N VAL A 24 -0.43 9.83 -4.18
CA VAL A 24 -0.44 8.36 -4.07
C VAL A 24 -1.03 7.72 -5.32
N LEU A 25 -2.12 8.26 -5.89
CA LEU A 25 -2.67 7.76 -7.16
C LEU A 25 -1.68 7.92 -8.31
N ASP A 26 -0.99 9.07 -8.40
CA ASP A 26 0.06 9.28 -9.40
C ASP A 26 1.21 8.28 -9.26
N ALA A 27 1.63 8.02 -8.02
CA ALA A 27 2.63 7.00 -7.76
C ALA A 27 2.13 5.60 -8.18
N VAL A 28 0.88 5.25 -7.89
CA VAL A 28 0.27 3.97 -8.32
C VAL A 28 0.14 3.88 -9.85
N ARG A 29 -0.11 4.98 -10.56
CA ARG A 29 -0.09 5.01 -12.03
C ARG A 29 1.31 4.74 -12.59
N ALA A 30 2.34 5.28 -11.95
CA ALA A 30 3.72 5.16 -12.40
C ALA A 30 4.36 3.78 -12.13
N HIS A 31 3.79 2.94 -11.26
CA HIS A 31 4.42 1.70 -10.78
C HIS A 31 3.54 0.46 -10.99
N LYS A 32 4.11 -0.70 -11.29
CA LYS A 32 3.38 -1.94 -11.59
C LYS A 32 2.48 -2.39 -10.44
N THR A 33 3.06 -2.47 -9.24
CA THR A 33 2.39 -2.95 -8.03
C THR A 33 2.90 -2.17 -6.82
N THR A 34 1.99 -1.47 -6.14
CA THR A 34 2.32 -0.64 -4.98
C THR A 34 1.73 -1.20 -3.68
N LEU A 35 2.55 -1.29 -2.62
CA LEU A 35 2.04 -1.54 -1.26
C LEU A 35 1.93 -0.24 -0.47
N ILE A 36 0.75 0.06 0.08
CA ILE A 36 0.46 1.30 0.80
C ILE A 36 0.18 0.97 2.28
N PHE A 37 1.23 1.08 3.10
CA PHE A 37 1.17 0.68 4.51
C PHE A 37 0.61 1.77 5.42
N HIS A 38 -0.29 1.34 6.31
CA HIS A 38 -0.83 2.11 7.41
C HIS A 38 -0.52 1.45 8.77
N ASN A 39 -0.48 2.26 9.82
CA ASN A 39 -0.16 1.81 11.18
C ASN A 39 -1.33 1.11 11.89
N THR A 40 -2.56 1.34 11.43
CA THR A 40 -3.79 0.82 12.04
C THR A 40 -4.81 0.40 10.97
N ARG A 41 -5.70 -0.53 11.33
CA ARG A 41 -6.80 -1.00 10.47
C ARG A 41 -7.75 0.14 10.11
N ALA A 42 -8.17 0.93 11.09
CA ALA A 42 -9.06 2.06 10.88
C ALA A 42 -8.50 3.08 9.87
N GLN A 43 -7.20 3.40 9.96
CA GLN A 43 -6.58 4.29 8.99
C GLN A 43 -6.51 3.67 7.59
N ALA A 44 -6.23 2.36 7.47
CA ALA A 44 -6.23 1.68 6.19
C ALA A 44 -7.61 1.74 5.51
N GLU A 45 -8.68 1.49 6.27
CA GLU A 45 -10.07 1.56 5.79
C GLU A 45 -10.46 2.97 5.34
N ILE A 46 -10.20 3.98 6.19
CA ILE A 46 -10.49 5.39 5.86
C ILE A 46 -9.71 5.83 4.61
N PHE A 47 -8.42 5.49 4.54
CA PHE A 47 -7.58 5.84 3.41
C PHE A 47 -8.04 5.13 2.13
N PHE A 48 -8.34 3.83 2.21
CA PHE A 48 -8.84 3.06 1.07
C PHE A 48 -10.16 3.62 0.54
N HIS A 49 -11.10 3.98 1.42
CA HIS A 49 -12.35 4.61 1.04
C HIS A 49 -12.12 5.93 0.27
N ASN A 50 -11.31 6.82 0.81
CA ASN A 50 -11.04 8.10 0.16
C ASN A 50 -10.25 7.94 -1.16
N LEU A 51 -9.29 7.00 -1.19
CA LEU A 51 -8.53 6.64 -2.38
C LEU A 51 -9.47 6.10 -3.47
N TRP A 52 -10.43 5.26 -3.11
CA TRP A 52 -11.43 4.71 -4.02
C TRP A 52 -12.31 5.80 -4.62
N LEU A 53 -12.77 6.75 -3.81
CA LEU A 53 -13.58 7.88 -4.29
C LEU A 53 -12.82 8.79 -5.27
N ALA A 54 -11.51 8.92 -5.11
CA ALA A 54 -10.66 9.72 -5.99
C ALA A 54 -10.10 8.95 -7.20
N ASN A 55 -10.34 7.64 -7.29
CA ASN A 55 -9.78 6.76 -8.32
C ASN A 55 -10.57 6.83 -9.64
N GLU A 56 -10.44 7.94 -10.36
CA GLU A 56 -11.14 8.20 -11.63
C GLU A 56 -10.80 7.18 -12.72
N ASP A 57 -9.57 6.65 -12.72
CA ASP A 57 -9.09 5.66 -13.70
C ASP A 57 -9.52 4.23 -13.38
N ALA A 58 -10.29 4.02 -12.30
CA ALA A 58 -10.71 2.71 -11.83
C ALA A 58 -9.55 1.70 -11.68
N LEU A 59 -8.38 2.18 -11.24
CA LEU A 59 -7.21 1.34 -10.98
C LEU A 59 -7.61 0.20 -10.02
N PRO A 60 -7.23 -1.07 -10.29
CA PRO A 60 -7.56 -2.17 -9.40
C PRO A 60 -6.75 -2.07 -8.11
N ILE A 61 -7.40 -1.58 -7.06
CA ILE A 61 -6.79 -1.37 -5.74
C ILE A 61 -7.54 -2.22 -4.71
N GLY A 62 -6.80 -3.00 -3.94
CA GLY A 62 -7.34 -3.82 -2.86
C GLY A 62 -7.03 -3.26 -1.47
N ILE A 63 -7.69 -3.81 -0.46
CA ILE A 63 -7.36 -3.60 0.96
C ILE A 63 -7.04 -4.93 1.62
N HIS A 64 -6.04 -4.95 2.51
CA HIS A 64 -5.66 -6.16 3.23
C HIS A 64 -5.27 -5.88 4.69
N HIS A 65 -6.04 -6.45 5.62
CA HIS A 65 -5.67 -6.54 7.03
C HIS A 65 -6.32 -7.71 7.75
N GLY A 66 -5.75 -8.12 8.89
CA GLY A 66 -6.18 -9.33 9.62
C GLY A 66 -7.61 -9.36 10.16
N SER A 67 -8.37 -8.26 10.06
CA SER A 67 -9.79 -8.21 10.42
C SER A 67 -10.76 -8.32 9.25
N LEU A 68 -10.24 -8.44 8.02
CA LEU A 68 -11.08 -8.79 6.89
C LEU A 68 -11.41 -10.28 6.94
N ASP A 69 -12.58 -10.61 6.42
CA ASP A 69 -13.01 -11.99 6.23
C ASP A 69 -11.95 -12.77 5.45
N ARG A 70 -11.77 -14.03 5.85
CA ARG A 70 -10.77 -14.91 5.25
C ARG A 70 -10.90 -14.98 3.72
N ALA A 71 -12.12 -15.13 3.22
CA ALA A 71 -12.38 -15.21 1.78
C ALA A 71 -11.98 -13.92 1.05
N LEU A 72 -12.16 -12.75 1.67
CA LEU A 72 -11.74 -11.48 1.08
C LEU A 72 -10.20 -11.37 1.06
N ARG A 73 -9.53 -11.77 2.14
CA ARG A 73 -8.07 -11.83 2.17
C ARG A 73 -7.54 -12.74 1.08
N GLU A 74 -8.02 -13.98 1.00
CA GLU A 74 -7.61 -14.96 -0.02
C GLU A 74 -7.82 -14.44 -1.45
N ARG A 75 -8.91 -13.71 -1.72
CA ARG A 75 -9.15 -13.07 -3.04
C ARG A 75 -8.13 -11.98 -3.35
N VAL A 76 -7.79 -11.13 -2.38
CA VAL A 76 -6.78 -10.08 -2.57
C VAL A 76 -5.39 -10.70 -2.76
N GLU A 77 -5.05 -11.71 -1.96
CA GLU A 77 -3.78 -12.44 -2.07
C GLU A 77 -3.63 -13.12 -3.44
N ALA A 78 -4.68 -13.77 -3.95
CA ALA A 78 -4.69 -14.36 -5.29
C ALA A 78 -4.53 -13.30 -6.39
N ALA A 79 -5.30 -12.20 -6.33
CA ALA A 79 -5.20 -11.12 -7.31
C ALA A 79 -3.82 -10.42 -7.29
N MET A 80 -3.17 -10.34 -6.12
CA MET A 80 -1.78 -9.90 -6.02
C MET A 80 -0.82 -10.86 -6.72
N GLN A 81 -0.94 -12.17 -6.47
CA GLN A 81 -0.09 -13.20 -7.06
C GLN A 81 -0.19 -13.23 -8.60
N GLU A 82 -1.38 -12.97 -9.13
CA GLU A 82 -1.66 -12.88 -10.57
C GLU A 82 -1.20 -11.57 -11.20
N GLY A 83 -0.74 -10.59 -10.40
CA GLY A 83 -0.38 -9.26 -10.89
C GLY A 83 -1.59 -8.43 -11.35
N ALA A 84 -2.79 -8.76 -10.87
CA ALA A 84 -4.05 -8.12 -11.27
C ALA A 84 -4.34 -6.82 -10.49
N LEU A 85 -3.59 -6.52 -9.43
CA LEU A 85 -3.74 -5.31 -8.62
C LEU A 85 -2.61 -4.31 -8.89
N ARG A 86 -3.01 -3.04 -9.01
CA ARG A 86 -2.09 -1.89 -9.09
C ARG A 86 -1.59 -1.47 -7.72
N ALA A 87 -2.44 -1.59 -6.70
CA ALA A 87 -2.03 -1.31 -5.34
C ALA A 87 -2.82 -2.10 -4.30
N VAL A 88 -2.22 -2.23 -3.12
CA VAL A 88 -2.89 -2.76 -1.93
C VAL A 88 -2.66 -1.85 -0.74
N VAL A 89 -3.76 -1.35 -0.16
CA VAL A 89 -3.75 -0.63 1.11
C VAL A 89 -3.71 -1.66 2.23
N CYS A 90 -2.70 -1.61 3.10
CA CYS A 90 -2.47 -2.69 4.03
C CYS A 90 -1.92 -2.25 5.39
N THR A 91 -2.00 -3.18 6.35
CA THR A 91 -1.30 -3.08 7.62
C THR A 91 -0.20 -4.15 7.68
N GLY A 92 0.49 -4.31 8.82
CA GLY A 92 1.56 -5.30 8.98
C GLY A 92 1.16 -6.77 8.77
N SER A 93 -0.11 -7.08 8.49
CA SER A 93 -0.53 -8.43 8.07
C SER A 93 0.16 -8.91 6.78
N LEU A 94 0.55 -7.99 5.89
CA LEU A 94 1.31 -8.35 4.68
C LEU A 94 2.83 -8.40 4.90
N ASP A 95 3.33 -8.06 6.11
CA ASP A 95 4.78 -8.08 6.44
C ASP A 95 5.35 -9.51 6.54
N LEU A 96 4.50 -10.53 6.61
CA LEU A 96 4.87 -11.89 7.01
C LEU A 96 4.52 -12.92 5.92
N GLY A 97 5.54 -13.38 5.20
CA GLY A 97 5.60 -14.77 4.72
C GLY A 97 5.29 -15.05 3.25
N LEU A 98 4.69 -14.12 2.51
CA LEU A 98 4.36 -14.33 1.09
C LEU A 98 5.33 -13.51 0.20
N ASP A 99 5.88 -14.18 -0.81
CA ASP A 99 6.68 -13.56 -1.86
C ASP A 99 5.72 -12.84 -2.81
N TRP A 100 5.44 -11.58 -2.52
CA TRP A 100 4.36 -10.81 -3.16
C TRP A 100 4.63 -10.40 -4.61
N GLY A 101 5.63 -10.97 -5.29
CA GLY A 101 5.86 -10.86 -6.73
C GLY A 101 5.85 -9.43 -7.30
N ASN A 102 7.01 -8.92 -7.72
CA ASN A 102 7.13 -7.68 -8.49
C ASN A 102 6.49 -6.43 -7.85
N VAL A 103 6.53 -6.29 -6.52
CA VAL A 103 6.21 -5.01 -5.88
C VAL A 103 7.36 -4.05 -6.17
N ASP A 104 7.10 -3.03 -6.98
CA ASP A 104 8.12 -2.05 -7.38
C ASP A 104 8.03 -0.73 -6.59
N LEU A 105 6.97 -0.56 -5.79
CA LEU A 105 6.85 0.57 -4.86
C LEU A 105 6.27 0.18 -3.50
N VAL A 106 6.85 0.74 -2.44
CA VAL A 106 6.29 0.70 -1.08
C VAL A 106 6.11 2.13 -0.58
N ILE A 107 4.87 2.47 -0.22
CA ILE A 107 4.50 3.74 0.40
C ILE A 107 4.16 3.47 1.86
N GLN A 108 4.71 4.28 2.76
CA GLN A 108 4.38 4.26 4.19
C GLN A 108 3.64 5.54 4.53
N ILE A 109 2.36 5.43 4.92
CA ILE A 109 1.56 6.57 5.36
C ILE A 109 1.77 6.81 6.84
N GLY A 110 2.19 8.03 7.17
CA GLY A 110 2.59 8.43 8.52
C GLY A 110 3.90 7.78 8.96
N ALA A 111 4.42 8.20 10.12
CA ALA A 111 5.69 7.69 10.62
C ALA A 111 5.62 6.17 10.89
N PRO A 112 6.57 5.36 10.37
CA PRO A 112 6.63 3.95 10.69
C PRO A 112 6.95 3.78 12.18
N LYS A 113 6.31 2.82 12.84
CA LYS A 113 6.61 2.48 14.24
C LYS A 113 8.08 2.06 14.46
N ASN A 114 8.74 1.56 13.42
CA ASN A 114 10.14 1.15 13.45
C ASN A 114 10.75 1.23 12.04
N VAL A 115 11.86 1.96 11.89
CA VAL A 115 12.60 2.08 10.62
C VAL A 115 13.04 0.74 10.06
N LYS A 116 13.42 -0.23 10.91
CA LYS A 116 13.77 -1.60 10.51
C LYS A 116 12.63 -2.30 9.77
N ARG A 117 11.37 -2.07 10.19
CA ARG A 117 10.20 -2.65 9.51
C ARG A 117 10.02 -2.06 8.11
N LEU A 118 10.23 -0.75 7.96
CA LEU A 118 10.19 -0.10 6.64
C LEU A 118 11.27 -0.68 5.70
N VAL A 119 12.50 -0.81 6.20
CA VAL A 119 13.61 -1.40 5.42
C VAL A 119 13.30 -2.86 5.03
N GLN A 120 12.75 -3.65 5.95
CA GLN A 120 12.35 -5.04 5.66
C GLN A 120 11.25 -5.13 4.59
N ARG A 121 10.28 -4.21 4.59
CA ARG A 121 9.22 -4.13 3.57
C ARG A 121 9.79 -3.84 2.19
N ILE A 122 10.67 -2.83 2.10
CA ILE A 122 11.33 -2.46 0.85
C ILE A 122 12.18 -3.61 0.31
N GLY A 123 12.94 -4.28 1.18
CA GLY A 123 13.80 -5.40 0.77
C GLY A 123 13.04 -6.61 0.24
N ARG A 124 11.78 -6.82 0.67
CA ARG A 124 10.93 -7.92 0.20
C ARG A 124 10.12 -7.57 -1.05
N ALA A 125 9.88 -6.29 -1.31
CA ALA A 125 9.12 -5.84 -2.47
C ALA A 125 9.77 -6.27 -3.80
N ASN A 126 11.12 -6.26 -3.84
CA ASN A 126 11.88 -6.46 -5.07
C ASN A 126 12.82 -7.68 -5.05
N HIS A 127 12.55 -8.69 -4.20
CA HIS A 127 13.46 -9.81 -4.01
C HIS A 127 13.21 -10.97 -5.01
N ARG A 128 13.69 -10.82 -6.25
CA ARG A 128 14.02 -12.00 -7.08
C ARG A 128 15.41 -12.48 -6.64
N TYR A 129 15.49 -13.54 -5.84
CA TYR A 129 16.77 -14.18 -5.51
C TYR A 129 17.33 -15.05 -6.65
N ASN A 130 16.67 -15.08 -7.82
CA ASN A 130 17.18 -15.71 -9.03
C ASN A 130 16.47 -15.11 -10.26
N ALA A 131 17.13 -14.19 -10.93
CA ALA A 131 17.03 -14.07 -12.38
C ALA A 131 18.45 -14.33 -12.92
N PRO A 132 18.62 -15.14 -13.99
CA PRO A 132 19.94 -15.44 -14.55
C PRO A 132 20.68 -14.17 -14.98
#